data_AF-A0A8X6MVZ2-F1
#
_entry.id   AF-A0A8X6MVZ2-F1
#
_cell.length_a   1.000
_cell.length_b   1.000
_cell.length_c   1.000
_cell.angle_alpha   90.00
_cell.angle_beta   90.00
_cell.angle_gamma   90.00
#
_symmetry.space_group_name_H-M   'P 1'
#
loop_
_entity.id
_entity.type
_entity.pdbx_description
1 polymer ?
#
loop_
_entity_poly.entity_id
_entity_poly.type
_entity_poly.pdbx_seq_one_letter_code
_entity_poly.pdbx_strand_id
1 'polypeptide(L)'
;MTKNARSTFLRIQGLKQSCSMKLYFTEETMFDNGDEDWPFNKRKASLFVEPATRHIDVDTNPHDGSEFIRKSRLEQDLAADTSYWAPKKKLKLFGRSQAHEFSRYAMELKNNRETLLQKFPRKREYFYRKNGDMDWCLFMFGSEVCYEIYGYCLQGFEGHDPVFSCILYYTQEEIKMLINLIYKFFNWIGMLPEMSSWLHALLTCLERPVDCDFQMVLEEFLSRLRWYLREQDSDNAHAYYIALVLQQNFCAN
;
A
#
# COMPACT_ATOMS: atom_id res chain seq x y z
N MET A 1 22.35 54.61 -7.50
CA MET A 1 20.89 54.62 -7.31
C MET A 1 20.50 53.29 -6.69
N THR A 2 20.19 53.31 -5.39
CA THR A 2 19.92 52.14 -4.55
C THR A 2 18.68 52.43 -3.72
N LYS A 3 17.72 51.49 -3.68
CA LYS A 3 16.70 51.26 -2.61
C LYS A 3 15.83 50.06 -3.05
N ASN A 4 15.99 48.89 -2.44
CA ASN A 4 15.42 48.41 -1.17
C ASN A 4 13.95 47.97 -1.27
N ALA A 5 13.74 46.66 -1.37
CA ALA A 5 12.53 45.97 -0.98
C ALA A 5 12.63 45.56 0.50
N ARG A 6 11.69 46.04 1.32
CA ARG A 6 11.40 45.53 2.68
C ARG A 6 10.21 44.57 2.52
N SER A 7 10.37 43.29 2.85
CA SER A 7 10.26 42.70 4.20
C SER A 7 8.82 42.67 4.72
N THR A 8 8.20 41.49 4.62
CA THR A 8 7.24 41.01 5.64
C THR A 8 7.50 39.52 5.84
N PHE A 9 8.31 39.24 6.87
CA PHE A 9 8.44 37.95 7.51
C PHE A 9 7.18 37.71 8.37
N LEU A 10 6.55 36.54 8.26
CA LEU A 10 5.81 35.97 9.37
C LEU A 10 6.27 34.53 9.60
N ARG A 11 6.91 34.40 10.75
CA ARG A 11 7.56 33.24 11.34
C ARG A 11 6.56 32.68 12.36
N ILE A 12 6.13 31.43 12.22
CA ILE A 12 5.52 30.70 13.34
C ILE A 12 6.18 29.32 13.41
N GLN A 13 7.18 29.23 14.28
CA GLN A 13 7.65 27.98 14.87
C GLN A 13 6.85 27.72 16.15
N GLY A 14 6.45 26.46 16.34
CA GLY A 14 6.46 25.81 17.66
C GLY A 14 5.10 25.63 18.36
N LEU A 15 4.72 24.36 18.55
CA LEU A 15 4.06 23.74 19.73
C LEU A 15 3.59 22.34 19.27
N LYS A 16 4.36 21.26 19.43
CA LYS A 16 4.48 20.38 20.62
C LYS A 16 3.17 20.09 21.38
N GLN A 17 2.79 18.81 21.31
CA GLN A 17 2.25 17.92 22.36
C GLN A 17 0.75 17.92 22.71
N SER A 18 0.32 16.69 23.09
CA SER A 18 -0.94 16.24 23.72
C SER A 18 -2.13 16.10 22.77
N CYS A 19 -2.61 14.91 22.38
CA CYS A 19 -3.00 13.70 23.12
C CYS A 19 -4.08 13.96 24.18
N SER A 20 -5.35 13.82 23.80
CA SER A 20 -6.44 13.26 24.61
C SER A 20 -7.76 13.34 23.82
N MET A 21 -8.29 12.20 23.39
CA MET A 21 -9.74 12.08 23.28
C MET A 21 -10.15 10.72 23.84
N LYS A 22 -10.44 10.74 25.14
CA LYS A 22 -11.20 9.70 25.84
C LYS A 22 -12.66 9.87 25.45
N LEU A 23 -13.31 8.81 24.98
CA LEU A 23 -14.76 8.70 25.01
C LEU A 23 -15.10 7.43 25.79
N TYR A 24 -15.79 7.63 26.91
CA TYR A 24 -16.38 6.57 27.73
C TYR A 24 -17.85 6.38 27.30
N PHE A 25 -18.19 5.09 27.22
CA PHE A 25 -19.49 4.39 27.34
C PHE A 25 -20.82 5.11 27.14
N THR A 26 -21.72 4.40 26.44
CA THR A 26 -23.07 4.15 26.94
C THR A 26 -23.43 2.68 26.70
N GLU A 27 -23.66 1.96 27.80
CA GLU A 27 -24.47 0.74 27.82
C GLU A 27 -25.93 1.12 27.55
N GLU A 28 -26.63 0.29 26.77
CA GLU A 28 -27.97 -0.21 27.03
C GLU A 28 -28.51 -0.86 25.74
N THR A 29 -28.66 -2.17 25.75
CA THR A 29 -29.92 -2.79 25.32
C THR A 29 -30.09 -4.12 26.04
N MET A 30 -31.13 -4.13 26.88
CA MET A 30 -31.78 -5.32 27.39
C MET A 30 -32.29 -6.17 26.23
N PHE A 31 -32.05 -7.47 26.29
CA PHE A 31 -33.00 -8.48 25.81
C PHE A 31 -33.04 -9.61 26.83
N ASP A 32 -34.08 -9.53 27.65
CA ASP A 32 -34.73 -10.64 28.33
C ASP A 32 -35.37 -11.52 27.25
N ASN A 33 -35.14 -12.84 27.30
CA ASN A 33 -35.96 -13.86 26.65
C ASN A 33 -35.51 -15.25 27.09
N GLY A 34 -36.31 -15.84 27.99
CA GLY A 34 -36.86 -17.17 27.76
C GLY A 34 -36.07 -18.35 28.33
N ASP A 35 -36.61 -18.89 29.42
CA ASP A 35 -36.46 -20.28 29.83
C ASP A 35 -36.73 -21.25 28.68
N GLU A 36 -35.73 -22.04 28.29
CA GLU A 36 -35.95 -23.36 27.67
C GLU A 36 -34.93 -24.36 28.22
N ASP A 37 -35.44 -25.22 29.11
CA ASP A 37 -34.83 -26.48 29.55
C ASP A 37 -34.54 -27.38 28.34
N TRP A 38 -33.26 -27.59 28.03
CA TRP A 38 -32.81 -28.68 27.14
C TRP A 38 -31.81 -29.60 27.85
N PRO A 39 -32.15 -30.89 28.06
CA PRO A 39 -31.31 -31.83 28.77
C PRO A 39 -30.31 -32.47 27.81
N PHE A 40 -29.21 -31.78 27.50
CA PHE A 40 -28.11 -32.37 26.74
C PHE A 40 -27.00 -32.90 27.66
N ASN A 41 -27.04 -34.23 27.82
CA ASN A 41 -25.89 -35.11 28.05
C ASN A 41 -24.90 -34.67 29.13
N LYS A 42 -25.06 -35.26 30.33
CA LYS A 42 -23.93 -35.63 31.20
C LYS A 42 -22.95 -36.47 30.38
N ARG A 43 -22.03 -35.81 29.66
CA ARG A 43 -20.83 -36.45 29.14
C ARG A 43 -20.14 -37.03 30.35
N LYS A 44 -20.05 -38.36 30.39
CA LYS A 44 -19.14 -39.10 31.27
C LYS A 44 -17.86 -38.28 31.35
N ALA A 45 -17.41 -37.97 32.57
CA ALA A 45 -16.08 -37.43 32.77
C ALA A 45 -15.09 -38.42 32.16
N SER A 46 -14.74 -38.23 30.90
CA SER A 46 -13.56 -38.82 30.30
C SER A 46 -12.42 -38.30 31.15
N LEU A 47 -11.70 -39.20 31.81
CA LEU A 47 -10.44 -38.90 32.47
C LEU A 47 -9.58 -38.15 31.44
N PHE A 48 -9.53 -36.83 31.59
CA PHE A 48 -8.65 -35.99 30.82
C PHE A 48 -7.30 -36.16 31.50
N VAL A 49 -6.55 -37.17 31.05
CA VAL A 49 -5.13 -37.28 31.39
C VAL A 49 -4.46 -36.25 30.51
N GLU A 50 -4.00 -35.14 31.10
CA GLU A 50 -3.09 -34.23 30.38
C GLU A 50 -1.85 -35.05 30.00
N PRO A 51 -1.60 -35.30 28.70
CA PRO A 51 -0.41 -36.02 28.30
C PRO A 51 0.80 -35.16 28.68
N ALA A 52 1.80 -35.78 29.30
CA ALA A 52 3.03 -35.10 29.66
C ALA A 52 3.62 -34.44 28.41
N THR A 53 3.62 -33.10 28.36
CA THR A 53 4.08 -32.36 27.20
C THR A 53 5.59 -32.47 27.10
N ARG A 54 6.06 -33.44 26.30
CA ARG A 54 7.45 -33.43 25.83
C ARG A 54 7.64 -32.29 24.82
N HIS A 55 8.88 -31.85 24.68
CA HIS A 55 9.24 -30.90 23.64
C HIS A 55 9.01 -31.55 22.26
N ILE A 56 8.37 -30.82 21.34
CA ILE A 56 8.09 -31.25 19.97
C ILE A 56 8.67 -30.20 19.04
N ASP A 57 9.55 -30.62 18.15
CA ASP A 57 10.07 -29.82 17.03
C ASP A 57 9.57 -30.38 15.69
N VAL A 58 9.96 -29.73 14.59
CA VAL A 58 9.55 -30.10 13.22
C VAL A 58 10.08 -31.49 12.83
N ASP A 59 11.21 -31.92 13.40
CA ASP A 59 11.84 -33.20 13.08
C ASP A 59 11.35 -34.34 13.99
N THR A 60 10.60 -34.03 15.04
CA THR A 60 10.04 -35.00 15.98
C THR A 60 8.98 -35.86 15.29
N ASN A 61 9.04 -37.19 15.42
CA ASN A 61 7.97 -38.07 14.96
C ASN A 61 6.82 -38.09 15.99
N PRO A 62 5.59 -37.68 15.61
CA PRO A 62 4.46 -37.63 16.54
C PRO A 62 4.05 -39.05 16.96
N HIS A 63 3.88 -39.29 18.25
CA HIS A 63 3.43 -40.58 18.79
C HIS A 63 1.91 -40.68 18.95
N ASP A 64 1.22 -39.54 19.00
CA ASP A 64 -0.23 -39.48 19.09
C ASP A 64 -0.83 -38.37 18.21
N GLY A 65 -2.17 -38.31 18.16
CA GLY A 65 -2.88 -37.33 17.35
C GLY A 65 -2.73 -35.89 17.84
N SER A 66 -2.49 -35.66 19.14
CA SER A 66 -2.29 -34.32 19.70
C SER A 66 -0.93 -33.74 19.30
N GLU A 67 0.11 -34.59 19.30
CA GLU A 67 1.44 -34.26 18.83
C GLU A 67 1.48 -34.02 17.32
N PHE A 68 0.72 -34.81 16.56
CA PHE A 68 0.57 -34.60 15.12
C PHE A 68 -0.02 -33.22 14.83
N ILE A 69 -1.09 -32.82 15.54
CA ILE A 69 -1.69 -31.48 15.40
C ILE A 69 -0.67 -30.40 15.76
N ARG A 70 0.11 -30.59 16.83
CA ARG A 70 1.10 -29.60 17.27
C ARG A 70 2.27 -29.48 16.28
N LYS A 71 2.77 -30.59 15.75
CA LYS A 71 3.78 -30.62 14.69
C LYS A 71 3.26 -29.98 13.41
N SER A 72 2.04 -30.30 12.99
CA SER A 72 1.43 -29.70 11.79
C SER A 72 1.29 -28.19 11.92
N ARG A 73 0.97 -27.68 13.12
CA ARG A 73 1.01 -26.23 13.41
C ARG A 73 2.42 -25.66 13.33
N LEU A 74 3.42 -26.35 13.88
CA LEU A 74 4.83 -25.94 13.78
C LEU A 74 5.33 -25.90 12.33
N GLU A 75 4.97 -26.89 11.51
CA GLU A 75 5.27 -26.93 10.07
C GLU A 75 4.56 -25.81 9.31
N GLN A 76 3.30 -25.54 9.63
CA GLN A 76 2.55 -24.39 9.08
C GLN A 76 3.17 -23.07 9.50
N ASP A 77 3.62 -22.94 10.74
CA ASP A 77 4.31 -21.75 11.24
C ASP A 77 5.67 -21.57 10.56
N LEU A 78 6.42 -22.65 10.30
CA LEU A 78 7.70 -22.62 9.57
C LEU A 78 7.50 -22.30 8.07
N ALA A 79 6.47 -22.87 7.45
CA ALA A 79 6.05 -22.56 6.09
C ALA A 79 5.51 -21.13 5.98
N ALA A 80 4.87 -20.64 7.04
CA ALA A 80 4.55 -19.23 7.15
C ALA A 80 5.82 -18.40 7.28
N ASP A 81 6.82 -18.80 8.10
CA ASP A 81 8.09 -18.08 8.36
C ASP A 81 8.94 -17.88 7.08
N THR A 82 8.89 -18.82 6.15
CA THR A 82 9.47 -18.65 4.80
C THR A 82 8.70 -17.64 3.92
N SER A 83 7.50 -17.24 4.33
CA SER A 83 6.60 -16.25 3.73
C SER A 83 6.47 -14.94 4.55
N TYR A 84 7.26 -14.71 5.62
CA TYR A 84 7.07 -13.57 6.53
C TYR A 84 7.51 -12.20 5.95
N TRP A 85 6.77 -11.70 4.96
CA TRP A 85 6.40 -10.28 4.97
C TRP A 85 5.14 -10.18 5.84
N ALA A 86 5.29 -10.27 7.17
CA ALA A 86 4.21 -9.94 8.08
C ALA A 86 4.43 -8.51 8.57
N PRO A 87 3.74 -7.52 7.98
CA PRO A 87 3.75 -6.20 8.55
C PRO A 87 3.42 -6.23 10.03
N LYS A 88 4.14 -5.44 10.82
CA LYS A 88 3.85 -5.18 12.24
C LYS A 88 2.32 -5.04 12.37
N LYS A 89 1.66 -5.76 13.29
CA LYS A 89 0.17 -5.89 13.36
C LYS A 89 -0.59 -4.56 13.18
N LYS A 90 -0.06 -3.44 13.70
CA LYS A 90 -0.64 -2.09 13.54
C LYS A 90 -0.66 -1.61 12.07
N LEU A 91 0.38 -1.91 11.30
CA LEU A 91 0.53 -1.56 9.89
C LEU A 91 -0.43 -2.37 8.99
N LYS A 92 -0.81 -3.60 9.40
CA LYS A 92 -1.82 -4.42 8.69
C LYS A 92 -3.22 -3.81 8.73
N LEU A 93 -3.68 -3.43 9.93
CA LEU A 93 -5.03 -2.87 10.13
C LEU A 93 -5.17 -1.49 9.47
N PHE A 94 -4.18 -0.62 9.67
CA PHE A 94 -4.13 0.68 9.00
C PHE A 94 -4.11 0.52 7.47
N GLY A 95 -3.31 -0.43 6.98
CA GLY A 95 -3.19 -0.73 5.57
C GLY A 95 -4.48 -1.17 4.87
N ARG A 96 -5.31 -1.97 5.55
CA ARG A 96 -6.63 -2.40 5.02
C ARG A 96 -7.60 -1.23 4.90
N SER A 97 -7.65 -0.35 5.90
CA SER A 97 -8.49 0.86 5.84
C SER A 97 -8.09 1.74 4.65
N GLN A 98 -6.79 1.94 4.45
CA GLN A 98 -6.27 2.78 3.38
C GLN A 98 -6.49 2.20 1.98
N ALA A 99 -6.34 0.88 1.83
CA ALA A 99 -6.64 0.22 0.56
C ALA A 99 -8.14 0.25 0.21
N HIS A 100 -9.03 0.20 1.21
CA HIS A 100 -10.46 0.39 1.00
C HIS A 100 -10.81 1.84 0.61
N GLU A 101 -10.18 2.83 1.26
CA GLU A 101 -10.31 4.24 0.85
C GLU A 101 -9.83 4.46 -0.60
N PHE A 102 -8.72 3.81 -0.99
CA PHE A 102 -8.26 3.82 -2.38
C PHE A 102 -9.35 3.30 -3.34
N SER A 103 -9.99 2.16 -3.05
CA SER A 103 -11.05 1.62 -3.91
C SER A 103 -12.21 2.61 -4.06
N ARG A 104 -12.58 3.30 -2.97
CA ARG A 104 -13.63 4.33 -2.97
C ARG A 104 -13.26 5.49 -3.87
N TYR A 105 -12.05 6.04 -3.74
CA TYR A 105 -11.60 7.16 -4.58
C TYR A 105 -11.48 6.77 -6.06
N ALA A 106 -11.00 5.56 -6.36
CA ALA A 106 -10.94 5.07 -7.74
C ALA A 106 -12.35 4.97 -8.36
N MET A 107 -13.33 4.50 -7.58
CA MET A 107 -14.72 4.44 -8.04
C MET A 107 -15.34 5.83 -8.23
N GLU A 108 -15.11 6.75 -7.31
CA GLU A 108 -15.59 8.13 -7.40
C GLU A 108 -14.98 8.86 -8.61
N LEU A 109 -13.68 8.67 -8.84
CA LEU A 109 -12.98 9.23 -9.99
C LEU A 109 -13.55 8.67 -11.30
N LYS A 110 -13.78 7.35 -11.37
CA LYS A 110 -14.40 6.69 -12.53
C LYS A 110 -15.79 7.26 -12.81
N ASN A 111 -16.62 7.41 -11.79
CA ASN A 111 -17.99 7.90 -11.94
C ASN A 111 -18.06 9.37 -12.36
N ASN A 112 -17.08 10.19 -11.95
CA ASN A 112 -17.05 11.62 -12.23
C ASN A 112 -16.11 12.02 -13.39
N ARG A 113 -15.48 11.04 -14.07
CA ARG A 113 -14.42 11.28 -15.06
C ARG A 113 -14.81 12.28 -16.14
N GLU A 114 -15.97 12.11 -16.76
CA GLU A 114 -16.45 12.99 -17.83
C GLU A 114 -16.68 14.43 -17.34
N THR A 115 -17.28 14.57 -16.15
CA THR A 115 -17.51 15.88 -15.52
C THR A 115 -16.19 16.58 -15.20
N LEU A 116 -15.19 15.83 -14.74
CA LEU A 116 -13.86 16.36 -14.44
C LEU A 116 -13.12 16.79 -15.71
N LEU A 117 -13.21 16.01 -16.79
CA LEU A 117 -12.65 16.37 -18.09
C LEU A 117 -13.30 17.63 -18.69
N GLN A 118 -14.60 17.85 -18.46
CA GLN A 118 -15.29 19.06 -18.88
C GLN A 118 -14.90 20.29 -18.03
N LYS A 119 -14.70 20.10 -16.71
CA LYS A 119 -14.32 21.18 -15.79
C LYS A 119 -12.88 21.64 -15.96
N PHE A 120 -11.98 20.75 -16.37
CA PHE A 120 -10.55 21.04 -16.50
C PHE A 120 -10.04 20.83 -17.93
N PRO A 121 -10.57 21.53 -18.95
CA PRO A 121 -10.21 21.33 -20.33
C PRO A 121 -8.72 21.59 -20.56
N ARG A 122 -7.98 20.55 -20.97
CA ARG A 122 -6.55 20.65 -21.32
C ARG A 122 -6.32 20.22 -22.76
N LYS A 123 -5.36 20.86 -23.43
CA LYS A 123 -4.86 20.39 -24.73
C LYS A 123 -3.93 19.21 -24.53
N ARG A 124 -4.11 18.13 -25.31
CA ARG A 124 -3.31 16.89 -25.20
C ARG A 124 -1.81 17.12 -25.44
N GLU A 125 -1.48 18.15 -26.21
CA GLU A 125 -0.11 18.54 -26.56
C GLU A 125 0.77 18.92 -25.36
N TYR A 126 0.17 19.30 -24.23
CA TYR A 126 0.94 19.60 -23.00
C TYR A 126 1.54 18.37 -22.33
N PHE A 127 1.09 17.17 -22.72
CA PHE A 127 1.44 15.94 -22.04
C PHE A 127 2.31 15.00 -22.87
N TYR A 128 2.48 15.26 -24.16
CA TYR A 128 3.30 14.44 -25.03
C TYR A 128 4.78 14.83 -24.88
N ARG A 129 5.53 14.03 -24.11
CA ARG A 129 6.97 14.18 -23.96
C ARG A 129 7.68 13.44 -25.10
N LYS A 130 8.55 14.15 -25.82
CA LYS A 130 9.16 13.67 -27.07
C LYS A 130 10.39 12.78 -26.84
N ASN A 131 11.07 12.85 -25.70
CA ASN A 131 12.35 12.17 -25.48
C ASN A 131 12.28 11.03 -24.43
N GLY A 132 11.33 10.11 -24.60
CA GLY A 132 11.32 8.81 -23.91
C GLY A 132 11.37 8.90 -22.37
N ASP A 133 11.96 7.87 -21.75
CA ASP A 133 11.96 7.67 -20.30
C ASP A 133 12.56 8.84 -19.50
N MET A 134 13.61 9.50 -20.03
CA MET A 134 14.31 10.58 -19.33
C MET A 134 13.43 11.82 -19.14
N ASP A 135 12.69 12.22 -20.18
CA ASP A 135 11.76 13.36 -20.08
C ASP A 135 10.67 13.09 -19.03
N TRP A 136 10.21 11.83 -18.93
CA TRP A 136 9.24 11.41 -17.93
C TRP A 136 9.83 11.41 -16.52
N CYS A 137 11.07 10.95 -16.36
CA CYS A 137 11.78 11.01 -15.08
C CYS A 137 11.93 12.46 -14.61
N LEU A 138 12.42 13.34 -15.48
CA LEU A 138 12.56 14.77 -15.19
C LEU A 138 11.21 15.41 -14.86
N PHE A 139 10.16 15.08 -15.62
CA PHE A 139 8.82 15.61 -15.40
C PHE A 139 8.22 15.17 -14.06
N MET A 140 8.33 13.89 -13.70
CA MET A 140 7.70 13.37 -12.49
C MET A 140 8.51 13.68 -11.23
N PHE A 141 9.84 13.60 -11.30
CA PHE A 141 10.70 13.58 -10.11
C PHE A 141 11.76 14.69 -10.08
N GLY A 142 11.87 15.48 -11.14
CA GLY A 142 12.78 16.61 -11.18
C GLY A 142 14.21 16.24 -11.51
N SER A 143 15.08 17.26 -11.50
CA SER A 143 16.45 17.17 -11.99
C SER A 143 17.35 16.32 -11.11
N GLU A 144 17.11 16.28 -9.80
CA GLU A 144 17.96 15.53 -8.85
C GLU A 144 17.84 14.03 -9.08
N VAL A 145 16.60 13.52 -9.12
CA VAL A 145 16.30 12.11 -9.39
C VAL A 145 16.72 11.72 -10.81
N CYS A 146 16.47 12.60 -11.80
CA CYS A 146 16.90 12.36 -13.16
C CYS A 146 18.44 12.28 -13.29
N TYR A 147 19.18 13.09 -12.53
CA TYR A 147 20.63 13.04 -12.48
C TYR A 147 21.13 11.73 -11.85
N GLU A 148 20.48 11.24 -10.80
CA GLU A 148 20.85 9.98 -10.16
C GLU A 148 20.69 8.77 -11.12
N ILE A 149 19.61 8.75 -11.90
CA ILE A 149 19.33 7.64 -12.83
C ILE A 149 20.14 7.73 -14.13
N TYR A 150 20.31 8.94 -14.68
CA TYR A 150 20.86 9.13 -16.03
C TYR A 150 22.19 9.90 -16.10
N GLY A 151 22.66 10.47 -15.00
CA GLY A 151 23.86 11.32 -14.96
C GLY A 151 23.70 12.67 -15.68
N TYR A 152 22.47 13.06 -16.03
CA TYR A 152 22.16 14.29 -16.77
C TYR A 152 21.40 15.28 -15.88
N CYS A 153 21.85 16.55 -15.83
CA CYS A 153 21.26 17.59 -14.98
C CYS A 153 20.83 18.83 -15.78
N LEU A 154 19.53 19.11 -15.78
CA LEU A 154 18.98 20.44 -16.07
C LEU A 154 18.75 21.12 -14.72
N GLN A 155 19.66 22.02 -14.32
CA GLN A 155 19.61 22.63 -12.99
C GLN A 155 18.27 23.34 -12.72
N GLY A 156 17.70 23.05 -11.55
CA GLY A 156 16.55 23.79 -11.01
C GLY A 156 15.19 23.37 -11.56
N PHE A 157 15.08 22.19 -12.19
CA PHE A 157 13.78 21.65 -12.59
C PHE A 157 13.20 20.80 -11.46
N GLU A 158 12.17 21.31 -10.79
CA GLU A 158 11.41 20.55 -9.79
C GLU A 158 10.43 19.59 -10.46
N GLY A 159 10.27 18.40 -9.88
CA GLY A 159 9.28 17.42 -10.34
C GLY A 159 7.85 17.94 -10.18
N HIS A 160 6.95 17.45 -11.02
CA HIS A 160 5.54 17.80 -10.95
C HIS A 160 4.74 16.84 -10.08
N ASP A 161 3.77 17.37 -9.35
CA ASP A 161 2.79 16.54 -8.65
C ASP A 161 1.83 15.83 -9.61
N PRO A 162 1.35 14.62 -9.25
CA PRO A 162 0.39 13.84 -10.03
C PRO A 162 -1.03 14.42 -9.93
N VAL A 163 -1.29 15.55 -10.59
CA VAL A 163 -2.59 16.20 -10.55
C VAL A 163 -3.58 15.47 -11.47
N PHE A 164 -4.77 15.11 -10.96
CA PHE A 164 -5.81 14.45 -11.77
C PHE A 164 -6.24 15.27 -13.00
N SER A 165 -6.19 16.61 -12.94
CA SER A 165 -6.46 17.47 -14.11
C SER A 165 -5.52 17.20 -15.30
N CYS A 166 -4.40 16.53 -15.07
CA CYS A 166 -3.45 16.09 -16.10
C CYS A 166 -3.64 14.59 -16.39
N ILE A 167 -3.62 13.76 -15.35
CA ILE A 167 -3.61 12.29 -15.49
C ILE A 167 -4.89 11.75 -16.15
N LEU A 168 -6.05 12.41 -15.93
CA LEU A 168 -7.31 12.00 -16.54
C LEU A 168 -7.30 12.06 -18.08
N TYR A 169 -6.38 12.82 -18.69
CA TYR A 169 -6.22 12.88 -20.14
C TYR A 169 -5.36 11.75 -20.71
N TYR A 170 -4.70 10.97 -19.85
CA TYR A 170 -3.95 9.79 -20.30
C TYR A 170 -4.90 8.66 -20.70
N THR A 171 -4.54 8.03 -21.80
CA THR A 171 -5.08 6.74 -22.24
C THR A 171 -4.61 5.63 -21.30
N GLN A 172 -5.31 4.50 -21.31
CA GLN A 172 -4.92 3.35 -20.48
C GLN A 172 -3.52 2.83 -20.85
N GLU A 173 -3.14 2.87 -22.13
CA GLU A 173 -1.78 2.49 -22.57
C GLU A 173 -0.71 3.45 -22.06
N GLU A 174 -0.98 4.76 -22.05
CA GLU A 174 -0.08 5.75 -21.45
C GLU A 174 0.04 5.54 -19.93
N ILE A 175 -1.06 5.24 -19.23
CA ILE A 175 -1.03 4.92 -17.79
C ILE A 175 -0.17 3.67 -17.52
N LYS A 176 -0.37 2.59 -18.28
CA LYS A 176 0.43 1.35 -18.17
C LYS A 176 1.91 1.61 -18.43
N MET A 177 2.23 2.37 -19.48
CA MET A 177 3.60 2.79 -19.80
C MET A 177 4.22 3.56 -18.64
N LEU A 178 3.50 4.53 -18.05
CA LEU A 178 4.00 5.31 -16.91
C LEU A 178 4.24 4.44 -15.68
N ILE A 179 3.34 3.50 -15.37
CA ILE A 179 3.53 2.55 -14.27
C ILE A 179 4.79 1.70 -14.50
N ASN A 180 5.02 1.23 -15.73
CA ASN A 180 6.25 0.50 -16.11
C ASN A 180 7.51 1.35 -15.96
N LEU A 181 7.45 2.64 -16.33
CA LEU A 181 8.56 3.57 -16.13
C LEU A 181 8.86 3.75 -14.65
N ILE A 182 7.84 3.95 -13.81
CA ILE A 182 8.01 4.05 -12.35
C ILE A 182 8.61 2.77 -11.80
N TYR A 183 8.16 1.59 -12.24
CA TYR A 183 8.74 0.31 -11.85
C TYR A 183 10.23 0.23 -12.20
N LYS A 184 10.59 0.66 -13.42
CA LYS A 184 11.98 0.75 -13.86
C LYS A 184 12.80 1.68 -12.97
N PHE A 185 12.32 2.88 -12.67
CA PHE A 185 13.03 3.83 -11.81
C PHE A 185 13.16 3.35 -10.37
N PHE A 186 12.09 2.75 -9.83
CA PHE A 186 12.09 2.10 -8.52
C PHE A 186 13.19 1.03 -8.40
N ASN A 187 13.41 0.25 -9.47
CA ASN A 187 14.49 -0.75 -9.46
C ASN A 187 15.89 -0.16 -9.40
N TRP A 188 16.07 1.12 -9.78
CA TRP A 188 17.37 1.78 -9.79
C TRP A 188 17.67 2.46 -8.45
N ILE A 189 16.72 3.22 -7.91
CA ILE A 189 16.97 4.09 -6.74
C ILE A 189 16.09 3.77 -5.52
N GLY A 190 15.21 2.76 -5.63
CA GLY A 190 14.24 2.45 -4.59
C GLY A 190 12.99 3.33 -4.63
N MET A 191 12.15 3.23 -3.59
CA MET A 191 10.84 3.90 -3.58
C MET A 191 10.92 5.28 -2.92
N LEU A 192 10.72 6.32 -3.73
CA LEU A 192 10.59 7.70 -3.27
C LEU A 192 9.13 8.08 -2.95
N PRO A 193 8.90 9.07 -2.07
CA PRO A 193 7.55 9.61 -1.80
C PRO A 193 6.82 10.07 -3.07
N GLU A 194 7.52 10.75 -3.98
CA GLU A 194 7.00 11.26 -5.25
C GLU A 194 6.58 10.11 -6.17
N MET A 195 7.40 9.05 -6.26
CA MET A 195 7.08 7.82 -6.99
C MET A 195 5.80 7.18 -6.45
N SER A 196 5.66 7.09 -5.13
CA SER A 196 4.46 6.51 -4.52
C SER A 196 3.21 7.35 -4.80
N SER A 197 3.33 8.67 -4.84
CA SER A 197 2.22 9.58 -5.14
C SER A 197 1.80 9.44 -6.60
N TRP A 198 2.76 9.41 -7.53
CA TRP A 198 2.51 9.19 -8.95
C TRP A 198 1.86 7.82 -9.19
N LEU A 199 2.42 6.77 -8.58
CA LEU A 199 1.92 5.41 -8.72
C LEU A 199 0.50 5.27 -8.15
N HIS A 200 0.22 5.87 -6.99
CA HIS A 200 -1.13 5.93 -6.44
C HIS A 200 -2.10 6.54 -7.45
N ALA A 201 -1.82 7.74 -7.94
CA ALA A 201 -2.72 8.45 -8.85
C ALA A 201 -2.93 7.69 -10.18
N LEU A 202 -1.87 7.07 -10.72
CA LEU A 202 -1.94 6.24 -11.92
C LEU A 202 -2.78 4.98 -11.68
N LEU A 203 -2.56 4.28 -10.57
CA LEU A 203 -3.37 3.11 -10.18
C LEU A 203 -4.84 3.48 -9.95
N THR A 204 -5.13 4.67 -9.40
CA THR A 204 -6.52 5.16 -9.27
C THR A 204 -7.18 5.37 -10.64
N CYS A 205 -6.40 5.75 -11.66
CA CYS A 205 -6.89 5.96 -13.03
C CYS A 205 -6.88 4.70 -13.90
N LEU A 206 -6.24 3.61 -13.44
CA LEU A 206 -6.15 2.36 -14.16
C LEU A 206 -7.51 1.65 -14.17
N GLU A 207 -8.03 1.40 -15.37
CA GLU A 207 -9.32 0.75 -15.54
C GLU A 207 -9.25 -0.75 -15.26
N ARG A 208 -10.35 -1.29 -14.72
CA ARG A 208 -10.52 -2.72 -14.44
C ARG A 208 -11.61 -3.30 -15.34
N PRO A 209 -11.49 -4.56 -15.79
CA PRO A 209 -10.39 -5.50 -15.50
C PRO A 209 -9.09 -5.13 -16.23
N VAL A 210 -7.96 -5.43 -15.60
CA VAL A 210 -6.63 -5.29 -16.20
C VAL A 210 -6.37 -6.52 -17.09
N ASP A 211 -5.69 -6.34 -18.22
CA ASP A 211 -5.30 -7.46 -19.08
C ASP A 211 -4.26 -8.36 -18.40
N CYS A 212 -4.21 -9.63 -18.81
CA CYS A 212 -3.34 -10.64 -18.18
C CYS A 212 -1.86 -10.26 -18.23
N ASP A 213 -1.40 -9.67 -19.35
CA ASP A 213 0.01 -9.30 -19.54
C ASP A 213 0.40 -8.21 -18.54
N PHE A 214 -0.44 -7.19 -18.37
CA PHE A 214 -0.19 -6.12 -17.41
C PHE A 214 -0.43 -6.55 -15.96
N GLN A 215 -1.32 -7.51 -15.72
CA GLN A 215 -1.49 -8.12 -14.39
C GLN A 215 -0.18 -8.77 -13.91
N MET A 216 0.53 -9.49 -14.78
CA MET A 216 1.83 -10.09 -14.45
C MET A 216 2.86 -9.03 -14.05
N VAL A 217 2.87 -7.88 -14.73
CA VAL A 217 3.73 -6.73 -14.38
C VAL A 217 3.43 -6.23 -12.96
N LEU A 218 2.15 -6.08 -12.60
CA LEU A 218 1.77 -5.62 -11.26
C LEU A 218 2.17 -6.62 -10.16
N GLU A 219 2.08 -7.91 -10.44
CA GLU A 219 2.50 -8.99 -9.54
C GLU A 219 4.02 -9.04 -9.36
N GLU A 220 4.77 -8.83 -10.44
CA GLU A 220 6.23 -8.70 -10.40
C GLU A 220 6.63 -7.47 -9.58
N PHE A 221 5.99 -6.32 -9.82
CA PHE A 221 6.22 -5.10 -9.05
C PHE A 221 5.92 -5.31 -7.56
N LEU A 222 4.79 -5.94 -7.22
CA LEU A 222 4.46 -6.28 -5.83
C LEU A 222 5.55 -7.19 -5.19
N SER A 223 6.02 -8.18 -5.92
CA SER A 223 7.08 -9.09 -5.46
C SER A 223 8.37 -8.34 -5.17
N ARG A 224 8.76 -7.42 -6.06
CA ARG A 224 9.92 -6.56 -5.88
C ARG A 224 9.76 -5.60 -4.70
N LEU A 225 8.59 -5.01 -4.50
CA LEU A 225 8.30 -4.15 -3.34
C LEU A 225 8.43 -4.90 -2.02
N ARG A 226 7.93 -6.14 -1.95
CA ARG A 226 8.08 -6.99 -0.76
C ARG A 226 9.53 -7.30 -0.46
N TRP A 227 10.33 -7.60 -1.49
CA TRP A 227 11.76 -7.81 -1.35
C TRP A 227 12.45 -6.54 -0.85
N TYR A 228 12.18 -5.38 -1.47
CA TYR A 228 12.76 -4.10 -1.08
C TYR A 228 12.44 -3.74 0.39
N LEU A 229 11.19 -3.95 0.81
CA LEU A 229 10.75 -3.73 2.19
C LEU A 229 11.37 -4.70 3.21
N ARG A 230 11.90 -5.85 2.76
CA ARG A 230 12.64 -6.79 3.64
C ARG A 230 14.09 -6.37 3.82
N GLU A 231 14.70 -5.81 2.78
CA GLU A 231 16.10 -5.37 2.84
C GLU A 231 16.28 -4.02 3.52
N GLN A 232 15.27 -3.15 3.46
CA GLN A 232 15.30 -1.86 4.13
C GLN A 232 15.02 -2.03 5.63
N ASP A 233 16.01 -1.75 6.47
CA ASP A 233 15.84 -1.63 7.94
C ASP A 233 14.93 -0.45 8.34
N SER A 234 14.61 0.44 7.40
CA SER A 234 13.77 1.62 7.61
C SER A 234 12.29 1.35 7.31
N ASP A 235 11.40 1.90 8.13
CA ASP A 235 9.95 1.89 7.91
C ASP A 235 9.61 2.79 6.69
N ASN A 236 9.79 2.30 5.45
CA ASN A 236 9.36 2.98 4.23
C ASN A 236 7.83 2.84 4.05
N ALA A 237 7.10 3.75 4.69
CA ALA A 237 5.63 3.77 4.69
C ALA A 237 5.03 3.88 3.28
N HIS A 238 5.72 4.53 2.34
CA HIS A 238 5.28 4.73 0.97
C HIS A 238 5.31 3.43 0.16
N ALA A 239 6.43 2.72 0.18
CA ALA A 239 6.55 1.40 -0.45
C ALA A 239 5.55 0.41 0.15
N TYR A 240 5.39 0.46 1.47
CA TYR A 240 4.42 -0.36 2.19
C TYR A 240 2.97 -0.10 1.75
N TYR A 241 2.60 1.17 1.64
CA TYR A 241 1.27 1.58 1.19
C TYR A 241 0.96 1.07 -0.23
N ILE A 242 1.88 1.27 -1.17
CA ILE A 242 1.72 0.80 -2.55
C ILE A 242 1.60 -0.73 -2.61
N ALA A 243 2.43 -1.46 -1.86
CA ALA A 243 2.36 -2.92 -1.80
C ALA A 243 0.96 -3.40 -1.36
N LEU A 244 0.34 -2.72 -0.40
CA LEU A 244 -1.01 -3.03 0.03
C LEU A 244 -2.08 -2.71 -1.01
N VAL A 245 -1.97 -1.55 -1.68
CA VAL A 245 -2.89 -1.17 -2.75
C VAL A 245 -2.86 -2.23 -3.86
N LEU A 246 -1.66 -2.59 -4.34
CA LEU A 246 -1.48 -3.65 -5.35
C LEU A 246 -2.05 -4.97 -4.87
N GLN A 247 -1.67 -5.42 -3.67
CA GLN A 247 -2.11 -6.70 -3.13
C GLN A 247 -3.64 -6.80 -2.99
N GLN A 248 -4.31 -5.76 -2.52
CA GLN A 248 -5.74 -5.83 -2.20
C GLN A 248 -6.66 -5.47 -3.37
N ASN A 249 -6.20 -4.62 -4.30
CA ASN A 249 -7.05 -4.09 -5.37
C ASN A 249 -6.78 -4.71 -6.74
N PHE A 250 -5.60 -5.28 -6.96
CA PHE A 250 -5.15 -5.76 -8.26
C PHE A 250 -4.70 -7.22 -8.24
N CYS A 251 -3.94 -7.65 -7.22
CA CYS A 251 -3.36 -8.99 -7.15
C CYS A 251 -4.10 -9.97 -6.22
N ALA A 252 -5.27 -9.60 -5.71
CA ALA A 252 -6.12 -10.50 -4.92
C ALA A 252 -6.95 -11.37 -5.85
N ASN A 253 -6.41 -12.53 -6.23
CA ASN A 253 -7.14 -13.66 -6.79
C ASN A 253 -7.29 -14.76 -5.74
#